data_AF-A0A961GG47-F1
#
_entry.id   AF-A0A961GG47-F1
#
_cell.length_a   1.000
_cell.length_b   1.000
_cell.length_c   1.000
_cell.angle_alpha   90.00
_cell.angle_beta   90.00
_cell.angle_gamma   90.00
#
_symmetry.space_group_name_H-M   'P 1'
#
loop_
_entity.id
_entity.type
_entity.pdbx_description
1 polymer ?
#
loop_
_entity_poly.entity_id
_entity_poly.type
_entity_poly.pdbx_seq_one_letter_code
_entity_poly.pdbx_strand_id
1 'polypeptide(L)'
;MTKKDEILTSAQVADMLGISMGNLAARRHRGTGPKYERIGHRTVIYRRADVERWRESPTVEDSLDNRVARLEDEVTELRKRVDGLARKRR
;
A
#
# COMPACT_ATOMS: atom_id res chain seq x y z
N MET A 1 27.46 -7.62 -15.77
CA MET A 1 26.34 -7.10 -16.57
C MET A 1 25.34 -6.44 -15.62
N THR A 2 25.50 -5.14 -15.33
CA THR A 2 24.60 -4.42 -14.42
C THR A 2 23.31 -4.10 -15.16
N LYS A 3 22.21 -4.81 -14.84
CA LYS A 3 20.83 -4.49 -15.27
C LYS A 3 20.40 -3.13 -14.68
N LYS A 4 20.95 -2.04 -15.20
CA LYS A 4 20.54 -0.64 -15.02
C LYS A 4 20.11 -0.25 -16.43
N ASP A 5 18.85 -0.15 -16.82
CA ASP A 5 17.81 0.75 -16.32
C ASP A 5 16.48 0.29 -16.94
N GLU A 6 15.97 -0.87 -16.53
CA GLU A 6 14.68 -1.30 -17.05
C GLU A 6 13.58 -0.42 -16.44
N ILE A 7 12.95 0.37 -17.29
CA ILE A 7 11.84 1.25 -16.91
C ILE A 7 10.56 0.42 -16.96
N LEU A 8 9.86 0.36 -15.83
CA LEU A 8 8.62 -0.36 -15.67
C LEU A 8 7.44 0.61 -15.63
N THR A 9 6.37 0.22 -16.29
CA THR A 9 5.07 0.88 -16.19
C THR A 9 4.39 0.53 -14.86
N SER A 10 3.39 1.33 -14.48
CA SER A 10 2.57 1.04 -13.30
C SER A 10 1.93 -0.35 -13.35
N ALA A 11 1.56 -0.84 -14.55
CA ALA A 11 1.00 -2.18 -14.72
C ALA A 11 2.04 -3.27 -14.44
N GLN A 12 3.24 -3.14 -14.98
CA GLN A 12 4.33 -4.11 -14.76
C GLN A 12 4.78 -4.13 -13.30
N VAL A 13 4.83 -2.98 -12.62
CA VAL A 13 5.15 -2.94 -11.19
C VAL A 13 4.06 -3.58 -10.35
N ALA A 14 2.79 -3.33 -10.69
CA ALA A 14 1.66 -3.94 -10.01
C ALA A 14 1.70 -5.47 -10.12
N ASP A 15 1.96 -5.99 -11.32
CA ASP A 15 2.13 -7.42 -11.59
C ASP A 15 3.34 -8.00 -10.84
N MET A 16 4.49 -7.32 -10.88
CA MET A 16 5.71 -7.73 -10.19
C MET A 16 5.55 -7.80 -8.66
N LEU A 17 4.74 -6.90 -8.09
CA LEU A 17 4.44 -6.86 -6.67
C LEU A 17 3.23 -7.72 -6.28
N GLY A 18 2.50 -8.28 -7.25
CA GLY A 18 1.27 -9.05 -7.02
C GLY A 18 0.11 -8.22 -6.45
N ILE A 19 0.05 -6.92 -6.71
CA ILE A 19 -1.01 -6.02 -6.23
C ILE A 19 -1.79 -5.42 -7.40
N SER A 20 -2.97 -4.87 -7.13
CA SER A 20 -3.73 -4.15 -8.16
C SER A 20 -3.10 -2.78 -8.46
N MET A 21 -3.28 -2.29 -9.69
CA MET A 21 -2.85 -0.93 -10.08
C MET A 21 -3.50 0.17 -9.22
N GLY A 22 -4.74 -0.06 -8.76
CA GLY A 22 -5.45 0.85 -7.85
C GLY A 22 -4.79 0.92 -6.48
N ASN A 23 -4.35 -0.22 -5.93
CA ASN A 23 -3.59 -0.25 -4.68
C ASN A 23 -2.23 0.45 -4.84
N LEU A 24 -1.53 0.21 -5.94
CA LEU A 24 -0.28 0.92 -6.25
C LEU A 24 -0.50 2.45 -6.39
N ALA A 25 -1.61 2.89 -6.96
CA ALA A 25 -1.98 4.31 -7.04
C ALA A 25 -2.28 4.90 -5.65
N ALA A 26 -3.01 4.18 -4.80
CA ALA A 26 -3.28 4.59 -3.42
C ALA A 26 -1.98 4.70 -2.62
N ARG A 27 -1.04 3.76 -2.77
CA ARG A 27 0.28 3.79 -2.14
C ARG A 27 1.14 4.96 -2.59
N ARG A 28 1.11 5.32 -3.89
CA ARG A 28 1.75 6.54 -4.39
C ARG A 28 1.19 7.78 -3.73
N HIS A 29 -0.14 7.89 -3.62
CA HIS A 29 -0.78 9.04 -2.99
C HIS A 29 -0.43 9.16 -1.51
N ARG A 30 -0.29 8.02 -0.81
CA ARG A 30 0.10 7.95 0.61
C ARG A 30 1.61 8.07 0.84
N GLY A 31 2.43 8.06 -0.21
CA GLY A 31 3.89 8.08 -0.10
C GLY A 31 4.52 6.79 0.42
N THR A 32 3.77 5.68 0.47
CA THR A 32 4.20 4.38 1.04
C THR A 32 4.59 3.35 -0.03
N GLY A 33 4.78 3.80 -1.27
CA GLY A 33 5.14 2.95 -2.42
C GLY A 33 6.60 3.09 -2.87
N PRO A 34 7.01 2.26 -3.85
CA PRO A 34 8.32 2.37 -4.48
C PRO A 34 8.51 3.74 -5.17
N LYS A 35 9.77 4.17 -5.29
CA LYS A 35 10.10 5.43 -5.97
C LYS A 35 9.62 5.42 -7.40
N TYR A 36 8.99 6.51 -7.81
CA TYR A 36 8.43 6.68 -9.14
C TYR A 36 8.90 8.00 -9.77
N GLU A 37 8.97 8.01 -11.09
CA GLU A 37 9.24 9.20 -11.89
C GLU A 37 8.01 9.54 -12.72
N ARG A 38 7.64 10.82 -12.74
CA ARG A 38 6.51 11.32 -13.54
C ARG A 38 7.05 11.95 -14.82
N ILE A 39 6.92 11.23 -15.94
CA ILE A 39 7.36 11.72 -17.26
C ILE A 39 6.31 12.63 -17.90
N GLY A 40 5.03 12.44 -17.58
CA GLY A 40 3.95 13.23 -18.18
C GLY A 40 2.79 13.45 -17.21
N HIS A 41 1.77 14.19 -17.66
CA HIS A 41 0.65 14.55 -16.80
C HIS A 41 -0.08 13.33 -16.19
N ARG A 42 -0.16 12.23 -16.94
CA ARG A 42 -0.80 10.97 -16.49
C ARG A 42 0.14 9.77 -16.49
N THR A 43 1.39 9.96 -16.91
CA THR A 43 2.34 8.86 -17.13
C THR A 43 3.36 8.82 -16.01
N VAL A 44 3.34 7.70 -15.28
CA VAL A 44 4.26 7.40 -14.18
C VAL A 44 4.98 6.11 -14.48
N ILE A 45 6.29 6.17 -14.34
CA ILE A 45 7.22 5.07 -14.55
C ILE A 45 8.00 4.78 -13.27
N TYR A 46 8.58 3.60 -13.22
CA TYR A 46 9.40 3.13 -12.11
C TYR A 46 10.68 2.56 -12.67
N ARG A 47 11.79 2.74 -11.97
CA ARG A 47 12.99 1.96 -12.27
C ARG A 47 12.85 0.60 -11.61
N ARG A 48 13.10 -0.48 -12.35
CA ARG A 48 13.11 -1.84 -11.78
C ARG A 48 13.98 -1.93 -10.53
N ALA A 49 15.16 -1.30 -10.55
CA ALA A 49 16.08 -1.29 -9.41
C ALA A 49 15.48 -0.65 -8.15
N ASP A 50 14.73 0.44 -8.28
CA ASP A 50 14.08 1.09 -7.14
C ASP A 50 12.92 0.25 -6.58
N VAL A 51 12.18 -0.42 -7.46
CA VAL A 51 11.10 -1.34 -7.07
C VAL A 51 11.66 -2.54 -6.34
N GLU A 52 12.73 -3.16 -6.85
CA GLU A 52 13.39 -4.28 -6.19
C GLU A 52 14.00 -3.85 -4.85
N ARG A 53 14.68 -2.70 -4.80
CA ARG A 53 15.23 -2.17 -3.56
C ARG A 53 14.16 -1.87 -2.51
N TRP A 54 12.99 -1.40 -2.94
CA TRP A 54 11.84 -1.21 -2.05
C TRP A 54 11.31 -2.55 -1.53
N ARG A 55 11.30 -3.59 -2.37
CA ARG A 55 10.89 -4.95 -2.01
C ARG A 55 11.88 -5.64 -1.05
N GLU A 56 13.18 -5.44 -1.27
CA GLU A 56 14.25 -5.98 -0.44
C GLU A 56 14.41 -5.22 0.89
N SER A 57 13.88 -3.99 0.98
CA SER A 57 13.85 -3.26 2.23
C SER A 57 12.97 -4.01 3.24
N PRO A 58 13.50 -4.41 4.41
CA PRO A 58 12.76 -5.16 5.41
C PRO A 58 11.74 -4.22 6.07
N THR A 59 10.59 -4.01 5.44
CA THR A 59 9.47 -3.29 6.04
C THR A 59 8.45 -4.30 6.52
N VAL A 60 8.88 -5.17 7.43
CA VAL A 60 7.97 -5.80 8.37
C VAL A 60 7.91 -4.87 9.56
N GLU A 61 7.21 -3.75 9.43
CA GLU A 61 6.76 -2.98 10.59
C GLU A 61 5.56 -2.14 10.14
N ASP A 62 4.40 -2.78 10.24
CA ASP A 62 3.10 -2.11 10.22
C ASP A 62 2.83 -1.26 8.97
N SER A 63 2.60 -1.92 7.82
CA SER A 63 1.98 -1.23 6.70
C SER A 63 0.72 -0.53 7.23
N LEU A 64 0.51 0.74 6.88
CA LEU A 64 -0.67 1.48 7.32
C LEU A 64 -1.96 0.72 6.98
N ASP A 65 -1.94 -0.13 5.96
CA ASP A 65 -3.03 -1.04 5.60
C ASP A 65 -3.29 -2.09 6.71
N ASN A 66 -2.25 -2.75 7.24
CA ASN A 66 -2.38 -3.66 8.39
C ASN A 66 -2.83 -2.93 9.66
N ARG A 67 -2.35 -1.70 9.86
CA ARG A 67 -2.74 -0.86 11.00
C ARG A 67 -4.18 -0.37 10.90
N VAL A 68 -4.64 -0.02 9.69
CA VAL A 68 -6.04 0.36 9.42
C VAL A 68 -6.96 -0.84 9.64
N ALA A 69 -6.63 -2.01 9.10
CA ALA A 69 -7.41 -3.23 9.32
C ALA A 69 -7.58 -3.54 10.81
N ARG A 70 -6.49 -3.45 11.59
CA ARG A 70 -6.53 -3.62 13.05
C ARG A 70 -7.42 -2.59 13.75
N LEU A 71 -7.33 -1.32 13.34
CA LEU A 71 -8.15 -0.24 13.92
C LEU A 71 -9.64 -0.40 13.57
N GLU A 72 -9.97 -0.90 12.37
CA GLU A 72 -11.34 -1.17 11.95
C GLU A 72 -11.97 -2.32 12.76
N ASP A 73 -11.21 -3.38 13.02
CA ASP A 73 -11.62 -4.46 13.91
C ASP A 73 -11.89 -3.94 15.34
N GLU A 74 -11.01 -3.07 15.85
CA GLU A 74 -11.15 -2.49 17.18
C GLU A 74 -12.38 -1.57 17.31
N VAL A 75 -12.61 -0.70 16.31
CA VAL A 75 -13.81 0.14 16.24
C VAL A 75 -15.08 -0.71 16.17
N THR A 76 -15.03 -1.83 15.45
CA THR A 76 -16.17 -2.75 15.33
C THR A 76 -16.52 -3.39 16.66
N GLU A 77 -15.52 -3.85 17.42
CA GLU A 77 -15.74 -4.40 18.76
C GLU A 77 -16.23 -3.36 19.76
N LEU A 78 -15.69 -2.13 19.72
CA LEU A 78 -16.17 -1.04 20.57
C LEU A 78 -17.63 -0.70 20.30
N ARG A 79 -18.06 -0.65 19.03
CA ARG A 79 -19.47 -0.42 18.66
C ARG A 79 -20.38 -1.50 19.22
N LYS A 80 -20.04 -2.78 19.04
CA LYS A 80 -20.81 -3.91 19.61
C LYS A 80 -20.95 -3.80 21.13
N ARG A 81 -19.89 -3.35 21.80
CA ARG A 81 -19.84 -3.19 23.26
C ARG A 81 -20.74 -2.05 23.73
N VAL A 82 -20.74 -0.92 23.03
CA VAL A 82 -21.65 0.20 23.27
C VAL A 82 -23.11 -0.22 23.07
N ASP A 83 -23.40 -0.94 21.98
CA ASP A 83 -24.76 -1.45 21.71
C ASP A 83 -25.22 -2.46 22.77
N GLY A 84 -24.31 -3.31 23.25
CA GLY A 84 -24.56 -4.23 24.36
C GLY A 84 -24.86 -3.53 25.69
N LEU A 85 -24.15 -2.43 25.98
CA LEU A 85 -24.40 -1.59 27.15
C LEU A 85 -25.73 -0.84 27.06
N ALA A 86 -26.10 -0.37 25.86
CA ALA A 86 -27.39 0.25 25.61
C ALA A 86 -28.56 -0.73 25.84
N ARG A 87 -28.39 -2.01 25.48
CA ARG A 87 -29.37 -3.07 25.74
C ARG A 87 -29.50 -3.46 27.22
N LYS A 88 -28.42 -3.33 28.01
CA LYS A 88 -28.39 -3.70 29.44
C LYS A 88 -28.97 -2.62 30.38
N ARG A 89 -29.20 -1.41 29.85
CA ARG A 89 -29.77 -0.25 30.58
C ARG A 89 -31.31 -0.14 30.48
N ARG A 90 -31.99 -1.15 29.93
CA ARG A 90 -33.44 -1.19 29.74
C ARG A 90 -34.12 -2.15 30.71
#